data_AF-A0A8H4XFT5-F1
#
_entry.id   AF-A0A8H4XFT5-F1
#
_cell.length_a   1.000
_cell.length_b   1.000
_cell.length_c   1.000
_cell.angle_alpha   90.00
_cell.angle_beta   90.00
_cell.angle_gamma   90.00
#
_symmetry.space_group_name_H-M   'P 1'
#
loop_
_entity.id
_entity.type
_entity.pdbx_description
1 polymer ?
#
loop_
_entity_poly.entity_id
_entity_poly.type
_entity_poly.pdbx_seq_one_letter_code
_entity_poly.pdbx_strand_id
1 'polypeptide(L)'
;MHRLLSLLAAVVAVSANCPNYEQYARERHEPFSEGKYSFPSQRPSKACRTYSAPSVEHVIYEEMTEAIGDPDLYQLFQNTWPNTVDTTVRWRGVSADDPEEELAFITTGDINAMWLRDSANQLQSYKSIISPLAPPWDGNTISSLFRGAINLQARYIRNAPFCNAFHPPPEANLPHAKRSL
;
A
#
# COMPACT_ATOMS: atom_id res chain seq x y z
N MET A 1 1.19 9.25 50.73
CA MET A 1 0.62 9.69 49.43
C MET A 1 1.77 9.83 48.43
N HIS A 2 2.08 8.79 47.66
CA HIS A 2 3.10 8.84 46.59
C HIS A 2 2.37 8.99 45.26
N ARG A 3 2.53 10.14 44.59
CA ARG A 3 2.02 10.33 43.22
C ARG A 3 3.12 9.89 42.26
N LEU A 4 2.90 8.76 41.59
CA LEU A 4 3.70 8.38 40.42
C LEU A 4 3.48 9.39 39.31
N LEU A 5 4.55 10.05 38.86
CA LEU A 5 4.59 10.84 37.64
C LEU A 5 4.78 9.88 36.46
N SER A 6 3.71 9.63 35.70
CA SER A 6 3.78 8.94 34.42
C SER A 6 4.42 9.87 33.39
N LEU A 7 5.65 9.56 32.98
CA LEU A 7 6.30 10.17 31.83
C LEU A 7 5.61 9.66 30.55
N LEU A 8 4.76 10.49 29.95
CA LEU A 8 4.34 10.31 28.56
C LEU A 8 5.56 10.59 27.67
N ALA A 9 6.19 9.54 27.16
CA ALA A 9 7.14 9.66 26.07
C ALA A 9 6.37 10.08 24.80
N ALA A 10 6.52 11.34 24.40
CA ALA A 10 6.04 11.80 23.11
C ALA A 10 6.83 11.09 22.01
N VAL A 11 6.16 10.20 21.27
CA VAL A 11 6.72 9.58 20.07
C VAL A 11 6.77 10.68 19.00
N VAL A 12 7.94 11.29 18.83
CA VAL A 12 8.19 12.22 17.72
C VAL A 12 8.24 11.37 16.45
N ALA A 13 7.20 11.47 15.62
CA ALA A 13 7.20 10.90 14.28
C ALA A 13 8.29 11.60 13.47
N VAL A 14 9.43 10.95 13.28
CA VAL A 14 10.44 11.38 12.31
C VAL A 14 9.78 11.31 10.94
N SER A 15 9.62 12.45 10.26
CA SER A 15 9.20 12.41 8.86
C SER A 15 10.33 11.74 8.08
N ALA A 16 10.12 10.50 7.66
CA ALA A 16 11.06 9.84 6.77
C ALA A 16 11.12 10.64 5.46
N ASN A 17 12.32 11.08 5.06
CA ASN A 17 12.54 11.62 3.72
C ASN A 17 12.45 10.46 2.72
N CYS A 18 11.23 10.16 2.29
CA CYS A 18 10.98 9.07 1.38
C CYS A 18 11.26 9.48 -0.07
N PRO A 19 12.14 8.76 -0.79
CA PRO A 19 12.41 9.07 -2.18
C PRO A 19 11.17 8.81 -3.04
N ASN A 20 11.09 9.49 -4.19
CA ASN A 20 10.11 9.12 -5.21
C ASN A 20 10.39 7.69 -5.67
N TYR A 21 9.39 6.81 -5.60
CA TYR A 21 9.59 5.39 -5.89
C TYR A 21 10.03 5.11 -7.33
N GLU A 22 9.57 5.90 -8.31
CA GLU A 22 9.97 5.74 -9.72
C GLU A 22 11.47 6.01 -9.90
N GLN A 23 12.01 7.00 -9.19
CA GLN A 23 13.44 7.28 -9.18
C GLN A 23 14.20 6.19 -8.40
N TYR A 24 13.69 5.82 -7.22
CA TYR A 24 14.27 4.77 -6.39
C TYR A 24 14.41 3.44 -7.14
N ALA A 25 13.36 3.00 -7.84
CA ALA A 25 13.33 1.72 -8.55
C ALA A 25 14.26 1.64 -9.77
N ARG A 26 14.82 2.77 -10.23
CA ARG A 26 15.82 2.81 -11.32
C ARG A 26 17.23 2.44 -10.87
N GLU A 27 17.47 2.45 -9.56
CA GLU A 27 18.75 2.11 -8.96
C GLU A 27 18.73 0.68 -8.41
N ARG A 28 19.91 0.06 -8.29
CA ARG A 28 20.07 -1.25 -7.66
C ARG A 28 20.43 -1.03 -6.18
N HIS A 29 19.62 -1.58 -5.28
CA HIS A 29 19.83 -1.45 -3.83
C HIS A 29 20.23 -2.79 -3.20
N GLU A 30 21.12 -2.70 -2.23
CA GLU A 30 21.42 -3.79 -1.31
C GLU A 30 20.22 -4.04 -0.36
N PRO A 31 20.05 -5.28 0.15
CA PRO A 31 20.84 -6.47 -0.16
C PRO A 31 20.53 -7.05 -1.55
N PHE A 32 21.54 -7.65 -2.19
CA PHE A 32 21.34 -8.52 -3.36
C PHE A 32 21.00 -9.96 -2.94
N SER A 33 20.19 -10.65 -3.73
CA SER A 33 19.96 -12.09 -3.56
C SER A 33 21.25 -12.90 -3.77
N GLU A 34 21.36 -14.03 -3.07
CA GLU A 34 22.52 -14.93 -3.14
C GLU A 34 22.50 -15.86 -4.38
N GLY A 35 21.51 -15.71 -5.26
CA GLY A 35 21.39 -16.50 -6.48
C GLY A 35 22.28 -16.02 -7.62
N LYS A 36 22.18 -16.73 -8.76
CA LYS A 36 22.99 -16.48 -9.96
C LYS A 36 22.83 -15.06 -10.51
N TYR A 37 21.63 -14.50 -10.41
CA TYR A 37 21.29 -13.21 -10.99
C TYR A 37 21.53 -12.03 -10.05
N SER A 38 21.64 -12.30 -8.74
CA SER A 38 21.90 -11.28 -7.72
C SER A 38 20.97 -10.07 -7.86
N PHE A 39 19.66 -10.35 -7.82
CA PHE A 39 18.64 -9.33 -7.93
C PHE A 39 18.70 -8.36 -6.74
N PRO A 40 18.56 -7.05 -6.98
CA PRO A 40 18.53 -6.04 -5.91
C PRO A 40 17.23 -6.15 -5.10
N SER A 41 17.27 -5.68 -3.86
CA SER A 41 16.06 -5.30 -3.14
C SER A 41 15.43 -4.06 -3.77
N GLN A 42 14.12 -4.09 -4.00
CA GLN A 42 13.36 -2.97 -4.59
C GLN A 42 12.14 -2.57 -3.76
N ARG A 43 12.03 -3.09 -2.54
CA ARG A 43 11.02 -2.62 -1.59
C ARG A 43 11.48 -1.28 -0.99
N PRO A 44 10.61 -0.26 -0.90
CA PRO A 44 10.89 0.91 -0.08
C PRO A 44 11.25 0.50 1.36
N SER A 45 12.01 1.38 2.03
CA SER A 45 12.24 1.23 3.47
C SER A 45 10.90 1.14 4.21
N LYS A 46 10.86 0.44 5.35
CA LYS A 46 9.60 0.21 6.09
C LYS A 46 8.83 1.52 6.37
N ALA A 47 9.53 2.61 6.65
CA ALA A 47 8.94 3.92 6.92
C ALA A 47 8.38 4.62 5.66
N CYS A 48 8.76 4.17 4.46
CA CYS A 48 8.37 4.75 3.18
C CYS A 48 7.36 3.90 2.40
N ARG A 49 6.88 2.81 2.99
CA ARG A 49 5.80 2.01 2.40
C ARG A 49 4.47 2.75 2.56
N THR A 50 3.71 2.88 1.48
CA THR A 50 2.44 3.63 1.48
C THR A 50 1.34 2.93 2.28
N TYR A 51 1.43 1.61 2.43
CA TYR A 51 0.54 0.77 3.19
C TYR A 51 1.30 -0.45 3.70
N SER A 52 1.27 -0.69 5.01
CA SER A 52 1.91 -1.85 5.63
C SER A 52 0.86 -2.66 6.37
N ALA A 53 0.68 -3.92 5.98
CA ALA A 53 -0.25 -4.85 6.62
C ALA A 53 0.53 -6.02 7.23
N PRO A 54 0.29 -6.37 8.51
CA PRO A 54 0.97 -7.51 9.14
C PRO A 54 0.83 -8.82 8.37
N SER A 55 -0.34 -9.07 7.76
CA SER A 55 -0.57 -10.29 6.96
C SER A 55 0.29 -10.36 5.69
N VAL A 56 0.65 -9.22 5.09
CA VAL A 56 1.56 -9.18 3.93
C VAL A 56 2.97 -9.56 4.36
N GLU A 57 3.45 -8.99 5.48
CA GLU A 57 4.79 -9.32 5.99
C GLU A 57 4.88 -10.78 6.44
N HIS A 58 3.80 -11.33 7.03
CA HIS A 58 3.71 -12.74 7.41
C HIS A 58 3.88 -13.66 6.19
N VAL A 59 3.13 -13.44 5.11
CA VAL A 59 3.28 -14.24 3.88
C VAL A 59 4.72 -14.17 3.36
N ILE A 60 5.29 -12.97 3.32
CA ILE A 60 6.63 -12.78 2.74
C ILE A 60 7.70 -13.51 3.56
N TYR A 61 7.71 -13.35 4.88
CA TYR A 61 8.83 -13.77 5.72
C TYR A 61 8.63 -15.11 6.41
N GLU A 62 7.39 -15.53 6.65
CA GLU A 62 7.09 -16.80 7.33
C GLU A 62 6.68 -17.89 6.33
N GLU A 63 5.85 -17.58 5.34
CA GLU A 63 5.34 -18.59 4.39
C GLU A 63 6.26 -18.77 3.17
N MET A 64 6.61 -17.67 2.50
CA MET A 64 7.29 -17.74 1.21
C MET A 64 8.79 -17.98 1.32
N THR A 65 9.40 -17.66 2.47
CA THR A 65 10.79 -18.05 2.78
C THR A 65 10.96 -19.57 2.75
N GLU A 66 9.97 -20.32 3.23
CA GLU A 66 10.00 -21.79 3.21
C GLU A 66 9.56 -22.36 1.85
N ALA A 67 8.60 -21.72 1.19
CA ALA A 67 8.03 -22.22 -0.07
C ALA A 67 8.92 -21.97 -1.30
N ILE A 68 9.72 -20.89 -1.31
CA ILE A 68 10.53 -20.48 -2.46
C ILE A 68 12.02 -20.68 -2.16
N GLY A 69 12.53 -21.86 -2.49
CA GLY A 69 13.94 -22.20 -2.23
C GLY A 69 14.96 -21.52 -3.15
N ASP A 70 14.54 -20.98 -4.30
CA ASP A 70 15.43 -20.22 -5.18
C ASP A 70 15.55 -18.77 -4.70
N PRO A 71 16.76 -18.29 -4.31
CA PRO A 71 16.92 -16.98 -3.69
C PRO A 71 16.63 -15.82 -4.65
N ASP A 72 16.84 -15.99 -5.96
CA ASP A 72 16.54 -14.96 -6.96
C ASP A 72 15.03 -14.85 -7.16
N LEU A 73 14.32 -15.97 -7.23
CA LEU A 73 12.86 -16.01 -7.31
C LEU A 73 12.21 -15.46 -6.04
N TYR A 74 12.75 -15.78 -4.86
CA TYR A 74 12.27 -15.23 -3.60
C TYR A 74 12.45 -13.71 -3.55
N GLN A 75 13.60 -13.18 -4.01
CA GLN A 75 13.81 -11.74 -4.09
C GLN A 75 12.85 -11.06 -5.08
N LEU A 76 12.58 -11.68 -6.23
CA LEU A 76 11.56 -11.18 -7.16
C LEU A 76 10.17 -11.17 -6.52
N PHE A 77 9.79 -12.21 -5.78
CA PHE A 77 8.53 -12.26 -5.05
C PHE A 77 8.45 -11.12 -4.02
N GLN A 78 9.49 -10.94 -3.20
CA GLN A 78 9.60 -9.85 -2.22
C GLN A 78 9.45 -8.47 -2.88
N ASN A 79 10.03 -8.28 -4.07
CA ASN A 79 9.97 -7.00 -4.77
C ASN A 79 8.62 -6.71 -5.43
N THR A 80 7.94 -7.75 -5.92
CA THR A 80 6.79 -7.59 -6.82
C THR A 80 5.45 -7.79 -6.13
N TRP A 81 5.33 -8.82 -5.28
CA TRP A 81 4.05 -9.17 -4.65
C TRP A 81 3.53 -8.08 -3.71
N PRO A 82 4.32 -7.44 -2.82
CA PRO A 82 3.84 -6.33 -1.99
C PRO A 82 3.90 -4.97 -2.68
N ASN A 83 4.30 -4.87 -3.95
CA ASN A 83 4.57 -3.57 -4.58
C ASN A 83 3.36 -2.62 -4.57
N THR A 84 2.15 -3.15 -4.74
CA THR A 84 0.91 -2.37 -4.66
C THR A 84 0.78 -1.69 -3.30
N VAL A 85 0.87 -2.45 -2.20
CA VAL A 85 0.74 -1.87 -0.84
C VAL A 85 1.94 -0.99 -0.48
N ASP A 86 3.13 -1.36 -0.93
CA ASP A 86 4.34 -0.60 -0.64
C ASP A 86 4.36 0.77 -1.33
N THR A 87 3.72 0.94 -2.49
CA THR A 87 3.99 2.13 -3.34
C THR A 87 2.77 2.84 -3.93
N THR A 88 1.61 2.19 -4.02
CA THR A 88 0.47 2.68 -4.82
C THR A 88 -0.75 3.10 -4.00
N VAL A 89 -0.81 2.77 -2.71
CA VAL A 89 -1.94 3.16 -1.86
C VAL A 89 -1.72 4.60 -1.37
N ARG A 90 -2.08 5.57 -2.21
CA ARG A 90 -1.75 6.99 -1.98
C ARG A 90 -2.58 7.66 -0.90
N TRP A 91 -3.81 7.18 -0.70
CA TRP A 91 -4.66 7.69 0.36
C TRP A 91 -5.65 6.64 0.83
N ARG A 92 -6.01 6.75 2.10
CA ARG A 92 -7.07 6.00 2.76
C ARG A 92 -7.77 6.90 3.75
N GLY A 93 -9.04 6.62 3.96
CA GLY A 93 -9.82 7.31 4.95
C GLY A 93 -11.25 6.80 4.91
N VAL A 94 -12.16 7.66 5.31
CA VAL A 94 -13.59 7.39 5.28
C VAL A 94 -14.28 8.50 4.50
N SER A 95 -15.51 8.25 4.07
CA SER A 95 -16.36 9.26 3.45
C SER A 95 -16.55 10.46 4.38
N ALA A 96 -16.61 11.67 3.81
CA ALA A 96 -17.01 12.87 4.57
C ALA A 96 -18.46 12.79 5.06
N ASP A 97 -19.32 12.07 4.32
CA ASP A 97 -20.74 11.94 4.61
C ASP A 97 -21.08 10.70 5.47
N ASP A 98 -20.19 9.71 5.51
CA ASP A 98 -20.39 8.44 6.23
C ASP A 98 -19.06 7.91 6.82
N PRO A 99 -18.81 8.07 8.13
CA PRO A 99 -17.57 7.64 8.74
C PRO A 99 -17.39 6.11 8.77
N GLU A 100 -18.42 5.32 8.46
CA GLU A 100 -18.31 3.86 8.35
C GLU A 100 -17.94 3.41 6.92
N GLU A 101 -18.06 4.29 5.92
CA GLU A 101 -17.67 4.01 4.55
C GLU A 101 -16.17 4.23 4.36
N GLU A 102 -15.38 3.17 4.56
CA GLU A 102 -13.96 3.15 4.21
C GLU A 102 -13.76 3.48 2.73
N LEU A 103 -12.71 4.24 2.42
CA LEU A 103 -12.28 4.60 1.07
C LEU A 103 -10.77 4.41 0.93
N ALA A 104 -10.34 3.88 -0.21
CA ALA A 104 -8.92 3.72 -0.53
C ALA A 104 -8.63 4.10 -1.98
N PHE A 105 -7.70 5.04 -2.16
CA PHE A 105 -7.26 5.51 -3.47
C PHE A 105 -5.93 4.84 -3.85
N ILE A 106 -5.99 3.95 -4.84
CA ILE A 106 -4.88 3.14 -5.31
C ILE A 106 -4.49 3.58 -6.71
N THR A 107 -3.28 4.10 -6.89
CA THR A 107 -2.79 4.56 -8.19
C THR A 107 -2.23 3.41 -9.01
N THR A 108 -2.09 3.61 -10.33
CA THR A 108 -1.46 2.60 -11.19
C THR A 108 0.05 2.49 -10.96
N GLY A 109 0.67 3.53 -10.38
CA GLY A 109 2.10 3.58 -10.09
C GLY A 109 2.63 5.00 -10.23
N ASP A 110 3.36 5.23 -11.31
CA ASP A 110 3.92 6.51 -11.76
C ASP A 110 2.85 7.55 -12.18
N ILE A 111 1.67 7.09 -12.61
CA ILE A 111 0.54 7.96 -12.92
C ILE A 111 -0.31 8.20 -11.67
N ASN A 112 -0.48 9.48 -11.29
CA ASN A 112 -1.29 9.91 -10.15
C ASN A 112 -2.80 9.90 -10.44
N ALA A 113 -3.32 8.75 -10.89
CA ALA A 113 -4.75 8.49 -10.99
C ALA A 113 -5.04 6.99 -10.81
N MET A 114 -6.29 6.70 -10.45
CA MET A 114 -6.77 5.33 -10.22
C MET A 114 -7.51 4.85 -11.46
N TRP A 115 -6.97 3.84 -12.13
CA TRP A 115 -7.69 3.10 -13.16
C TRP A 115 -8.50 1.99 -12.51
N LEU A 116 -9.77 1.86 -12.87
CA LEU A 116 -10.66 0.84 -12.27
C LEU A 116 -10.12 -0.58 -12.51
N ARG A 117 -9.67 -0.86 -13.73
CA ARG A 117 -9.07 -2.14 -14.12
C ARG A 117 -7.81 -2.44 -13.31
N ASP A 118 -6.88 -1.49 -13.28
CA ASP A 118 -5.56 -1.66 -12.71
C ASP A 118 -5.66 -1.84 -11.19
N SER A 119 -6.39 -0.98 -10.50
CA SER A 119 -6.59 -1.08 -9.05
C SER A 119 -7.28 -2.39 -8.62
N ALA A 120 -8.24 -2.90 -9.41
CA ALA A 120 -8.85 -4.20 -9.14
C ALA A 120 -7.85 -5.36 -9.32
N ASN A 121 -7.07 -5.35 -10.40
CA ASN A 121 -6.07 -6.39 -10.67
C ASN A 121 -4.89 -6.35 -9.68
N GLN A 122 -4.46 -5.15 -9.27
CA GLN A 122 -3.43 -4.95 -8.24
C GLN A 122 -3.83 -5.59 -6.92
N LEU A 123 -5.11 -5.47 -6.53
CA LEU A 123 -5.60 -6.06 -5.28
C LEU A 123 -5.83 -7.57 -5.38
N GLN A 124 -6.15 -8.11 -6.56
CA GLN A 124 -6.48 -9.53 -6.75
C GLN A 124 -5.44 -10.48 -6.12
N SER A 125 -4.16 -10.14 -6.19
CA SER A 125 -3.04 -10.93 -5.64
C SER A 125 -3.09 -11.14 -4.13
N TYR A 126 -3.84 -10.31 -3.38
CA TYR A 126 -3.98 -10.41 -1.92
C TYR A 126 -5.28 -11.10 -1.49
N LYS A 127 -6.09 -11.61 -2.42
CA LYS A 127 -7.39 -12.22 -2.11
C LYS A 127 -7.28 -13.37 -1.10
N SER A 128 -6.21 -14.17 -1.18
CA SER A 128 -5.99 -15.33 -0.29
C SER A 128 -5.77 -14.96 1.18
N ILE A 129 -5.38 -13.71 1.45
CA ILE A 129 -5.09 -13.22 2.81
C ILE A 129 -6.12 -12.23 3.33
N ILE A 130 -7.29 -12.16 2.69
CA ILE A 130 -8.45 -11.46 3.24
C ILE A 130 -8.96 -12.28 4.41
N SER A 131 -8.90 -11.69 5.62
CA SER A 131 -9.49 -12.28 6.81
C SER A 131 -10.86 -11.67 7.08
N PRO A 132 -11.94 -12.47 7.17
CA PRO A 132 -13.28 -11.98 7.54
C PRO A 132 -13.38 -11.61 9.02
N LEU A 133 -12.42 -12.05 9.85
CA LEU A 133 -12.42 -11.87 11.31
C LEU A 133 -11.56 -10.69 11.78
N ALA A 134 -10.91 -9.97 10.87
CA ALA A 134 -10.13 -8.80 11.23
C ALA A 134 -11.07 -7.69 11.73
N PRO A 135 -10.94 -7.21 12.99
CA PRO A 135 -11.74 -6.11 13.49
C PRO A 135 -11.57 -4.89 12.57
N PRO A 136 -12.60 -4.03 12.40
CA PRO A 136 -12.50 -2.83 11.57
C PRO A 136 -11.39 -1.86 12.02
N TRP A 137 -10.86 -2.03 13.24
CA TRP A 137 -9.96 -1.07 13.90
C TRP A 137 -8.62 -1.66 14.35
N ASP A 138 -8.28 -2.91 14.00
CA ASP A 138 -6.92 -3.44 14.24
C ASP A 138 -5.98 -3.05 13.09
N GLY A 139 -5.66 -1.76 13.04
CA GLY A 139 -4.67 -1.22 12.12
C GLY A 139 -4.95 -1.50 10.63
N ASN A 140 -3.88 -1.67 9.87
CA ASN A 140 -3.93 -1.83 8.43
C ASN A 140 -4.20 -3.28 8.05
N THR A 141 -5.41 -3.58 7.59
CA THR A 141 -5.80 -4.93 7.14
C THR A 141 -6.05 -4.97 5.63
N ILE A 142 -5.78 -6.10 4.98
CA ILE A 142 -6.09 -6.25 3.55
C ILE A 142 -7.60 -6.17 3.31
N SER A 143 -8.42 -6.68 4.24
CA SER A 143 -9.88 -6.59 4.16
C SER A 143 -10.38 -5.13 4.13
N SER A 144 -9.81 -4.24 4.96
CA SER A 144 -10.11 -2.79 4.95
C SER A 144 -9.69 -2.14 3.63
N LEU A 145 -8.52 -2.48 3.11
CA LEU A 145 -8.06 -1.96 1.81
C LEU A 145 -9.01 -2.36 0.67
N PHE A 146 -9.48 -3.60 0.66
CA PHE A 146 -10.46 -4.08 -0.32
C PHE A 146 -11.79 -3.35 -0.23
N ARG A 147 -12.37 -3.22 0.98
CA ARG A 147 -13.62 -2.48 1.18
C ARG A 147 -13.48 -1.03 0.74
N GLY A 148 -12.39 -0.38 1.13
CA GLY A 148 -12.07 0.99 0.72
C GLY A 148 -11.97 1.17 -0.78
N ALA A 149 -11.31 0.24 -1.48
CA ALA A 149 -11.18 0.30 -2.92
C ALA A 149 -12.51 0.03 -3.63
N ILE A 150 -13.28 -0.96 -3.19
CA ILE A 150 -14.60 -1.31 -3.76
C ILE A 150 -15.58 -0.14 -3.61
N ASN A 151 -15.66 0.46 -2.42
CA ASN A 151 -16.52 1.62 -2.16
C ASN A 151 -16.16 2.80 -3.08
N LEU A 152 -14.87 3.13 -3.17
CA LEU A 152 -14.42 4.23 -4.01
C LEU A 152 -14.64 3.96 -5.50
N GLN A 153 -14.36 2.75 -5.98
CA GLN A 153 -14.66 2.34 -7.37
C GLN A 153 -16.16 2.42 -7.66
N ALA A 154 -17.02 2.00 -6.72
CA ALA A 154 -18.48 2.09 -6.88
C ALA A 154 -18.95 3.55 -7.00
N ARG A 155 -18.40 4.47 -6.20
CA ARG A 155 -18.66 5.92 -6.33
C ARG A 155 -18.29 6.45 -7.71
N TYR A 156 -17.11 6.07 -8.21
CA TYR A 156 -16.64 6.47 -9.53
C TYR A 156 -17.53 5.96 -10.66
N ILE A 157 -17.92 4.67 -10.62
CA ILE A 157 -18.82 4.08 -11.61
C ILE A 157 -20.20 4.75 -11.58
N ARG A 158 -20.74 5.01 -10.38
CA ARG A 158 -22.03 5.69 -10.21
C ARG A 158 -22.03 7.10 -10.79
N ASN A 159 -20.94 7.84 -10.62
CA ASN A 159 -20.85 9.24 -11.03
C ASN A 159 -20.46 9.41 -12.51
N ALA A 160 -19.58 8.57 -13.05
CA ALA A 160 -19.10 8.67 -14.42
C ALA A 160 -18.78 7.28 -15.02
N PRO A 161 -19.80 6.49 -15.42
CA PRO A 161 -19.63 5.08 -15.79
C PRO A 161 -18.80 4.84 -17.06
N PHE A 162 -18.60 5.86 -17.90
CA PHE A 162 -17.78 5.77 -19.11
C PHE A 162 -16.30 6.14 -18.88
N CYS A 163 -15.95 6.65 -17.70
CA CYS A 163 -14.57 7.00 -17.36
C CYS A 163 -13.80 5.75 -16.93
N ASN A 164 -12.58 5.60 -17.46
CA ASN A 164 -11.68 4.51 -17.09
C ASN A 164 -10.76 4.85 -15.91
N ALA A 165 -10.56 6.15 -15.64
CA ALA A 165 -9.56 6.69 -14.74
C ALA A 165 -10.08 7.87 -13.92
N PHE A 166 -9.66 7.95 -12.66
CA PHE A 166 -10.18 8.93 -11.71
C PHE A 166 -9.08 9.58 -10.89
N HIS A 167 -9.27 10.87 -10.60
CA HIS A 167 -8.48 11.60 -9.61
C HIS A 167 -8.82 11.16 -8.18
N PRO A 168 -8.00 11.51 -7.17
CA PRO A 168 -8.33 11.26 -5.77
C PRO A 168 -9.72 11.81 -5.39
N PRO A 169 -10.42 11.19 -4.42
CA PRO A 169 -11.67 11.74 -3.92
C PRO A 169 -11.41 13.09 -3.23
N PRO A 170 -12.37 14.03 -3.22
CA PRO A 170 -12.20 15.35 -2.58
C PRO A 170 -11.69 15.28 -1.14
N GLU A 171 -12.17 14.30 -0.37
CA GLU A 171 -11.81 14.05 1.03
C GLU A 171 -10.32 13.69 1.21
N ALA A 172 -9.64 13.25 0.14
CA ALA A 172 -8.22 12.92 0.20
C ALA A 172 -7.33 14.17 0.29
N ASN A 173 -7.83 15.34 -0.14
CA ASN A 173 -7.08 16.59 -0.22
C ASN A 173 -5.68 16.43 -0.85
N LEU A 174 -5.55 15.52 -1.82
CA LEU A 174 -4.32 15.28 -2.56
C LEU A 174 -4.22 16.29 -3.71
N PRO A 175 -3.02 16.84 -3.99
CA PRO A 175 -2.84 17.79 -5.07
C PRO A 175 -3.18 17.13 -6.41
N HIS A 176 -4.02 17.80 -7.21
CA HIS A 176 -4.22 17.39 -8.60
C HIS A 176 -2.91 17.55 -9.36
N ALA A 177 -2.45 16.48 -10.02
CA ALA A 177 -1.31 16.56 -10.91
C ALA A 177 -1.62 17.59 -12.01
N LYS A 178 -0.91 18.72 -12.00
CA LYS A 178 -0.99 19.70 -13.08
C LYS A 178 -0.41 19.04 -14.33
N ARG A 179 -1.18 19.02 -15.43
CA ARG A 179 -0.62 18.67 -16.74
C ARG A 179 0.50 19.67 -17.05
N SER A 180 1.75 19.21 -17.10
CA SER A 180 2.78 19.89 -17.87
C SER A 180 2.44 19.67 -19.34
N LEU A 181 1.83 20.69 -19.97
CA LEU A 181 1.71 20.78 -21.42
C LEU A 181 3.07 21.13 -22.01
#